data_AF-A0A7S0TA92-F1
#
_entry.id   AF-A0A7S0TA92-F1
#
_cell.length_a   1.000
_cell.length_b   1.000
_cell.length_c   1.000
_cell.angle_alpha   90.00
_cell.angle_beta   90.00
_cell.angle_gamma   90.00
#
_symmetry.space_group_name_H-M   'P 1'
#
loop_
_entity.id
_entity.type
_entity.pdbx_description
1 polymer ?
#
loop_
_entity_poly.entity_id
_entity_poly.type
_entity_poly.pdbx_seq_one_letter_code
_entity_poly.pdbx_strand_id
1 'polypeptide(L)'
;AQRTIVDEDVFYGAAAPTVAPTPSAALSSKLKPTSNAWSRAIVAVSDVDDRVAVEAMKSVCHEIMSTQGQESARASMVGDINSLVISLVKRVGPIFTSAIANPSTGSRGCKYVLNALMQIHQERAFATAIAESTQRAFITELIVVLLNEGVLTLDEGDALIKAANLLMITMLENCTRSYTFVAFLTLLHQRPYTVPAQFDDLVVKCLIKLTRNLQITLDNVHLPTVL
;
A
#
# COMPACT_ATOMS: atom_id res chain seq x y z
N ALA A 1 4.56 28.89 72.15
CA ALA A 1 3.85 30.01 71.49
C ALA A 1 2.44 29.51 71.18
N GLN A 2 1.44 29.73 72.04
CA GLN A 2 0.63 30.95 72.24
C GLN A 2 -0.44 31.15 71.14
N ARG A 3 -1.69 30.90 71.57
CA ARG A 3 -3.00 31.48 71.18
C ARG A 3 -3.65 31.15 69.82
N THR A 4 -4.72 30.35 69.94
CA THR A 4 -6.13 30.60 69.54
C THR A 4 -6.41 31.79 68.64
N ILE A 5 -7.11 31.57 67.50
CA ILE A 5 -8.18 32.44 66.95
C ILE A 5 -9.18 31.55 66.17
N VAL A 6 -10.47 31.83 66.41
CA VAL A 6 -11.70 31.29 65.80
C VAL A 6 -12.20 32.30 64.75
N ASP A 7 -13.09 31.86 63.85
CA ASP A 7 -13.94 32.67 62.94
C ASP A 7 -13.22 33.27 61.71
N GLU A 8 -13.83 33.45 60.54
CA GLU A 8 -15.23 33.76 60.26
C GLU A 8 -15.54 33.51 58.75
N ASP A 9 -16.82 33.33 58.46
CA ASP A 9 -17.44 33.31 57.14
C ASP A 9 -17.09 34.54 56.29
N VAL A 10 -16.83 34.34 54.99
CA VAL A 10 -17.04 35.39 53.97
C VAL A 10 -17.63 34.79 52.71
N PHE A 11 -18.95 34.95 52.59
CA PHE A 11 -19.71 34.80 51.36
C PHE A 11 -19.57 36.10 50.55
N TYR A 12 -19.01 36.05 49.33
CA TYR A 12 -19.20 37.10 48.33
C TYR A 12 -19.39 36.48 46.95
N GLY A 13 -20.61 36.59 46.44
CA GLY A 13 -20.89 36.49 45.01
C GLY A 13 -20.43 37.76 44.30
N ALA A 14 -19.84 37.59 43.13
CA ALA A 14 -19.84 38.58 42.06
C ALA A 14 -19.61 37.85 40.73
N ALA A 15 -20.47 38.16 39.76
CA ALA A 15 -20.62 37.46 38.49
C ALA A 15 -19.34 37.46 37.64
N ALA A 16 -19.03 36.32 37.04
CA ALA A 16 -18.03 36.21 35.97
C ALA A 16 -18.55 36.91 34.69
N PRO A 17 -17.72 37.68 33.96
CA PRO A 17 -18.13 38.29 32.71
C PRO A 17 -18.30 37.23 31.61
N THR A 18 -19.50 37.18 31.04
CA THR A 18 -19.85 36.40 29.85
C THR A 18 -19.03 36.88 28.66
N VAL A 19 -17.98 36.15 28.29
CA VAL A 19 -17.25 36.36 27.03
C VAL A 19 -18.03 35.66 25.93
N ALA A 20 -18.62 36.45 25.03
CA ALA A 20 -19.27 35.96 23.82
C ALA A 20 -18.24 35.23 22.92
N PRO A 21 -18.59 34.08 22.33
CA PRO A 21 -17.69 33.40 21.40
C PRO A 21 -17.67 34.13 20.06
N THR A 22 -16.51 34.69 19.72
CA THR A 22 -16.17 35.19 18.38
C THR A 22 -16.25 34.03 17.37
N PRO A 23 -16.88 34.19 16.20
CA PRO A 23 -16.94 33.13 15.20
C PRO A 23 -15.56 32.94 14.56
N SER A 24 -14.88 31.85 14.93
CA SER A 24 -13.66 31.40 14.26
C SER A 24 -14.03 30.80 12.90
N ALA A 25 -13.92 31.64 11.88
CA ALA A 25 -13.91 31.20 10.50
C ALA A 25 -12.57 30.50 10.19
N ALA A 26 -12.68 29.47 9.34
CA ALA A 26 -11.63 28.77 8.61
C ALA A 26 -10.88 27.63 9.35
N LEU A 27 -11.43 26.43 9.20
CA LEU A 27 -10.62 25.29 8.76
C LEU A 27 -11.47 24.30 7.95
N SER A 28 -12.03 24.76 6.82
CA SER A 28 -12.48 23.83 5.78
C SER A 28 -11.25 23.26 5.10
N SER A 29 -10.96 21.99 5.37
CA SER A 29 -9.99 21.17 4.66
C SER A 29 -10.40 21.04 3.18
N LYS A 30 -9.98 22.00 2.35
CA LYS A 30 -9.98 21.82 0.91
C LYS A 30 -8.82 20.91 0.53
N LEU A 31 -9.01 19.60 0.73
CA LEU A 31 -8.33 18.62 -0.12
C LEU A 31 -8.76 18.95 -1.55
N LYS A 32 -7.78 19.32 -2.40
CA LYS A 32 -8.00 19.51 -3.83
C LYS A 32 -8.61 18.21 -4.37
N PRO A 33 -9.70 18.25 -5.17
CA PRO A 33 -10.23 17.04 -5.76
C PRO A 33 -9.14 16.40 -6.61
N THR A 34 -8.95 15.09 -6.42
CA THR A 34 -8.14 14.28 -7.32
C THR A 34 -8.61 14.51 -8.76
N SER A 35 -7.67 14.55 -9.71
CA SER A 35 -7.96 14.82 -11.12
C SER A 35 -9.09 13.91 -11.62
N ASN A 36 -9.99 14.42 -12.45
CA ASN A 36 -11.01 13.60 -13.09
C ASN A 36 -10.40 12.47 -13.96
N ALA A 37 -9.11 12.55 -14.30
CA ALA A 37 -8.37 11.45 -14.92
C ALA A 37 -8.05 10.33 -13.91
N TRP A 38 -7.59 10.67 -12.70
CA TRP A 38 -7.29 9.71 -11.63
C TRP A 38 -8.49 8.87 -11.24
N SER A 39 -9.62 9.50 -10.94
CA SER A 39 -10.83 8.78 -10.51
C SER A 39 -11.34 7.83 -11.60
N ARG A 40 -11.28 8.24 -12.87
CA ARG A 40 -11.62 7.37 -14.01
C ARG A 40 -10.64 6.21 -14.16
N ALA A 41 -9.34 6.46 -13.99
CA ALA A 41 -8.32 5.43 -14.12
C ALA A 41 -8.49 4.34 -13.05
N ILE A 42 -8.74 4.69 -11.78
CA ILE A 42 -8.95 3.69 -10.71
C ILE A 42 -10.13 2.78 -11.01
N VAL A 43 -11.24 3.33 -11.49
CA VAL A 43 -12.42 2.54 -11.86
C VAL A 43 -12.11 1.63 -13.05
N ALA A 44 -11.49 2.17 -14.09
CA ALA A 44 -11.18 1.44 -15.32
C ALA A 44 -10.14 0.33 -15.15
N VAL A 45 -9.30 0.35 -14.10
CA VAL A 45 -8.42 -0.79 -13.75
C VAL A 45 -9.23 -2.07 -13.51
N SER A 46 -10.50 -1.97 -13.12
CA SER A 46 -11.42 -3.11 -12.91
C SER A 46 -12.33 -3.43 -14.11
N ASP A 47 -12.09 -2.84 -15.29
CA ASP A 47 -12.85 -3.10 -16.52
C ASP A 47 -12.69 -4.53 -17.11
N VAL A 48 -13.77 -5.16 -17.56
CA VAL A 48 -13.71 -6.52 -18.12
C VAL A 48 -12.84 -6.60 -19.38
N ASP A 49 -12.73 -5.52 -20.15
CA ASP A 49 -11.82 -5.43 -21.30
C ASP A 49 -10.37 -5.16 -20.84
N ASP A 50 -9.50 -6.15 -21.04
CA ASP A 50 -8.07 -6.05 -20.73
C ASP A 50 -7.38 -4.87 -21.43
N ARG A 51 -7.85 -4.45 -22.63
CA ARG A 51 -7.30 -3.27 -23.30
C ARG A 51 -7.61 -2.00 -22.52
N VAL A 52 -8.84 -1.86 -22.04
CA VAL A 52 -9.27 -0.72 -21.22
C VAL A 52 -8.51 -0.73 -19.90
N ALA A 53 -8.42 -1.89 -19.23
CA ALA A 53 -7.70 -2.03 -17.98
C ALA A 53 -6.21 -1.70 -18.14
N VAL A 54 -5.55 -2.12 -19.23
CA VAL A 54 -4.15 -1.80 -19.51
C VAL A 54 -3.93 -0.31 -19.73
N GLU A 55 -4.81 0.39 -20.47
CA GLU A 55 -4.71 1.84 -20.62
C GLU A 55 -4.96 2.57 -19.29
N ALA A 56 -5.86 2.04 -18.45
CA ALA A 56 -6.08 2.56 -17.11
C ALA A 56 -4.84 2.41 -16.21
N MET A 57 -4.15 1.26 -16.25
CA MET A 57 -2.89 1.05 -15.52
C MET A 57 -1.80 2.04 -15.93
N LYS A 58 -1.69 2.35 -17.24
CA LYS A 58 -0.79 3.42 -17.71
C LYS A 58 -1.18 4.78 -17.15
N SER A 59 -2.47 5.11 -17.17
CA SER A 59 -2.97 6.36 -16.64
C SER A 59 -2.68 6.47 -15.14
N VAL A 60 -2.84 5.39 -14.37
CA VAL A 60 -2.45 5.33 -12.96
C VAL A 60 -0.97 5.69 -12.79
N CYS A 61 -0.07 5.08 -13.57
CA CYS A 61 1.35 5.42 -13.52
C CYS A 61 1.58 6.90 -13.83
N HIS A 62 0.95 7.43 -14.88
CA HIS A 62 1.10 8.82 -15.30
C HIS A 62 0.64 9.79 -14.21
N GLU A 63 -0.53 9.57 -13.60
CA GLU A 63 -1.05 10.42 -12.54
C GLU A 63 -0.19 10.34 -11.27
N ILE A 64 0.35 9.17 -10.91
CA ILE A 64 1.28 9.07 -9.77
C ILE A 64 2.56 9.85 -10.07
N MET A 65 3.16 9.66 -11.24
CA MET A 65 4.40 10.35 -11.61
C MET A 65 4.22 11.87 -11.75
N SER A 66 3.06 12.35 -12.22
CA SER A 66 2.79 13.79 -12.38
C SER A 66 2.70 14.53 -11.04
N THR A 67 2.51 13.80 -9.93
CA THR A 67 2.48 14.35 -8.56
C THR A 67 3.84 14.31 -7.85
N GLN A 68 4.92 13.95 -8.54
CA GLN A 68 6.26 13.92 -7.95
C GLN A 68 6.65 15.30 -7.39
N GLY A 69 7.11 15.33 -6.13
CA GLY A 69 7.44 16.56 -5.42
C GLY A 69 6.23 17.37 -4.92
N GLN A 70 5.00 16.90 -5.14
CA GLN A 70 3.76 17.56 -4.72
C GLN A 70 3.10 16.80 -3.57
N GLU A 71 3.60 16.97 -2.35
CA GLU A 71 3.13 16.24 -1.16
C GLU A 71 1.61 16.37 -0.94
N SER A 72 1.05 17.57 -1.14
CA SER A 72 -0.40 17.80 -1.01
C SER A 72 -1.24 17.04 -2.06
N ALA A 73 -0.73 16.91 -3.29
CA ALA A 73 -1.39 16.13 -4.33
C ALA A 73 -1.34 14.64 -3.99
N ARG A 74 -0.19 14.12 -3.54
CA ARG A 74 -0.05 12.73 -3.10
C ARG A 74 -0.96 12.44 -1.90
N ALA A 75 -1.01 13.33 -0.91
CA ALA A 75 -1.88 13.19 0.25
C ALA A 75 -3.37 13.04 -0.16
N SER A 76 -3.81 13.73 -1.21
CA SER A 76 -5.18 13.60 -1.72
C SER A 76 -5.50 12.24 -2.37
N MET A 77 -4.49 11.50 -2.82
CA MET A 77 -4.63 10.20 -3.48
C MET A 77 -4.60 9.03 -2.48
N VAL A 78 -4.05 9.23 -1.28
CA VAL A 78 -3.82 8.17 -0.27
C VAL A 78 -5.09 7.36 0.02
N GLY A 79 -6.24 8.02 0.11
CA GLY A 79 -7.52 7.37 0.41
C GLY A 79 -7.96 6.33 -0.62
N ASP A 80 -7.49 6.45 -1.87
CA ASP A 80 -7.86 5.54 -2.97
C ASP A 80 -6.90 4.34 -3.10
N ILE A 81 -5.70 4.42 -2.50
CA ILE A 81 -4.60 3.49 -2.78
C ILE A 81 -4.95 2.05 -2.43
N ASN A 82 -5.53 1.79 -1.26
CA ASN A 82 -5.84 0.41 -0.87
C ASN A 82 -6.82 -0.25 -1.86
N SER A 83 -7.88 0.45 -2.26
CA SER A 83 -8.87 -0.04 -3.23
C SER A 83 -8.28 -0.23 -4.63
N LEU A 84 -7.38 0.67 -5.04
CA LEU A 84 -6.63 0.54 -6.29
C LEU A 84 -5.73 -0.70 -6.28
N VAL A 85 -4.97 -0.93 -5.20
CA VAL A 85 -4.10 -2.11 -5.06
C VAL A 85 -4.93 -3.40 -5.07
N ILE A 86 -6.08 -3.45 -4.39
CA ILE A 86 -6.99 -4.60 -4.47
C ILE A 86 -7.35 -4.91 -5.92
N SER A 87 -7.66 -3.88 -6.71
CA SER A 87 -8.05 -4.02 -8.12
C SER A 87 -6.88 -4.50 -8.98
N LEU A 88 -5.68 -3.96 -8.78
CA LEU A 88 -4.46 -4.35 -9.49
C LEU A 88 -4.04 -5.79 -9.15
N VAL A 89 -4.08 -6.18 -7.87
CA VAL A 89 -3.70 -7.52 -7.42
C VAL A 89 -4.59 -8.59 -8.05
N LYS A 90 -5.93 -8.36 -8.09
CA LYS A 90 -6.88 -9.27 -8.74
C LYS A 90 -6.61 -9.47 -10.24
N ARG A 91 -5.88 -8.55 -10.88
CA ARG A 91 -5.50 -8.65 -12.29
C ARG A 91 -4.24 -9.46 -12.53
N VAL A 92 -3.35 -9.58 -11.55
CA VAL A 92 -2.02 -10.18 -11.75
C VAL A 92 -2.14 -11.60 -12.30
N GLY A 93 -2.80 -12.50 -11.57
CA GLY A 93 -3.02 -13.88 -12.02
C GLY A 93 -3.62 -13.99 -13.43
N PRO A 94 -4.80 -13.39 -13.72
CA PRO A 94 -5.40 -13.45 -15.06
C PRO A 94 -4.52 -12.90 -16.18
N ILE A 95 -3.84 -11.76 -15.96
CA ILE A 95 -2.96 -11.15 -16.96
C ILE A 95 -1.80 -12.08 -17.29
N PHE A 96 -1.11 -12.61 -16.27
CA PHE A 96 0.03 -13.50 -16.49
C PHE A 96 -0.42 -14.83 -17.10
N THR A 97 -1.57 -15.37 -16.70
CA THR A 97 -2.13 -16.61 -17.27
C THR A 97 -2.46 -16.43 -18.75
N SER A 98 -3.16 -15.35 -19.10
CA SER A 98 -3.50 -15.00 -20.49
C SER A 98 -2.25 -14.76 -21.32
N ALA A 99 -1.24 -14.12 -20.74
CA ALA A 99 0.02 -13.85 -21.41
C ALA A 99 0.79 -15.12 -21.72
N ILE A 100 0.88 -16.07 -20.78
CA ILE A 100 1.56 -17.35 -20.97
C ILE A 100 0.82 -18.20 -22.02
N ALA A 101 -0.51 -18.10 -22.09
CA ALA A 101 -1.28 -18.73 -23.16
C ALA A 101 -1.03 -18.09 -24.54
N ASN A 102 -0.58 -16.83 -24.60
CA ASN A 102 -0.30 -16.08 -25.84
C ASN A 102 1.07 -15.35 -25.80
N PRO A 103 2.21 -16.08 -25.75
CA PRO A 103 3.51 -15.51 -25.38
C PRO A 103 4.00 -14.34 -26.23
N SER A 104 3.66 -14.32 -27.53
CA SER A 104 4.11 -13.31 -28.50
C SER A 104 3.39 -11.96 -28.40
N THR A 105 2.28 -11.87 -27.67
CA THR A 105 1.49 -10.62 -27.54
C THR A 105 1.07 -10.30 -26.11
N GLY A 106 1.23 -11.26 -25.20
CA GLY A 106 0.74 -11.20 -23.83
C GLY A 106 1.55 -10.35 -22.86
N SER A 107 2.84 -10.09 -23.13
CA SER A 107 3.74 -9.47 -22.16
C SER A 107 3.38 -8.02 -21.80
N ARG A 108 2.62 -7.34 -22.66
CA ARG A 108 2.23 -5.94 -22.47
C ARG A 108 1.45 -5.72 -21.17
N GLY A 109 0.46 -6.56 -20.89
CA GLY A 109 -0.32 -6.45 -19.66
C GLY A 109 0.53 -6.65 -18.41
N CYS A 110 1.42 -7.64 -18.44
CA CYS A 110 2.36 -7.94 -17.35
C CYS A 110 3.22 -6.73 -17.01
N LYS A 111 3.77 -6.04 -18.02
CA LYS A 111 4.59 -4.84 -17.81
C LYS A 111 3.81 -3.72 -17.12
N TYR A 112 2.58 -3.46 -17.54
CA TYR A 112 1.80 -2.34 -16.99
C TYR A 112 1.27 -2.61 -15.59
N VAL A 113 0.84 -3.83 -15.29
CA VAL A 113 0.40 -4.15 -13.92
C VAL A 113 1.57 -4.11 -12.94
N LEU A 114 2.73 -4.66 -13.31
CA LEU A 114 3.95 -4.58 -12.49
C LEU A 114 4.42 -3.13 -12.29
N ASN A 115 4.40 -2.31 -13.35
CA ASN A 115 4.81 -0.92 -13.26
C ASN A 115 3.84 -0.09 -12.40
N ALA A 116 2.52 -0.28 -12.53
CA ALA A 116 1.54 0.41 -11.69
C ALA A 116 1.75 0.07 -10.20
N LEU A 117 1.92 -1.22 -9.90
CA LEU A 117 2.24 -1.67 -8.53
C LEU A 117 3.58 -1.10 -8.05
N MET A 118 4.60 -1.02 -8.91
CA MET A 118 5.88 -0.39 -8.59
C MET A 118 5.72 1.08 -8.21
N GLN A 119 5.00 1.88 -9.01
CA GLN A 119 4.79 3.30 -8.73
C GLN A 119 4.08 3.54 -7.39
N ILE A 120 3.14 2.67 -7.03
CA ILE A 120 2.46 2.72 -5.73
C ILE A 120 3.45 2.42 -4.60
N HIS A 121 4.22 1.33 -4.72
CA HIS A 121 5.10 0.87 -3.63
C HIS A 121 6.37 1.72 -3.46
N GLN A 122 6.77 2.51 -4.46
CA GLN A 122 7.89 3.45 -4.36
C GLN A 122 7.56 4.69 -3.54
N GLU A 123 6.28 5.03 -3.35
CA GLU A 123 5.86 6.12 -2.48
C GLU A 123 5.49 5.58 -1.11
N ARG A 124 6.26 5.96 -0.09
CA ARG A 124 6.06 5.46 1.27
C ARG A 124 4.67 5.77 1.80
N ALA A 125 4.12 6.96 1.54
CA ALA A 125 2.76 7.31 1.97
C ALA A 125 1.68 6.42 1.33
N PHE A 126 1.91 5.93 0.12
CA PHE A 126 1.01 5.00 -0.56
C PHE A 126 1.21 3.58 -0.05
N ALA A 127 2.46 3.12 0.05
CA ALA A 127 2.81 1.79 0.52
C ALA A 127 2.33 1.49 1.95
N THR A 128 2.32 2.48 2.84
CA THR A 128 1.83 2.34 4.22
C THR A 128 0.31 2.47 4.36
N ALA A 129 -0.37 3.00 3.34
CA ALA A 129 -1.84 3.09 3.29
C ALA A 129 -2.51 1.76 2.87
N ILE A 130 -1.72 0.77 2.44
CA ILE A 130 -2.21 -0.55 2.05
C ILE A 130 -2.57 -1.35 3.31
N ALA A 131 -3.80 -1.87 3.35
CA ALA A 131 -4.26 -2.71 4.46
C ALA A 131 -3.54 -4.06 4.46
N GLU A 132 -3.39 -4.66 5.66
CA GLU A 132 -2.69 -5.94 5.86
C GLU A 132 -3.20 -7.04 4.92
N SER A 133 -4.52 -7.21 4.80
CA SER A 133 -5.12 -8.23 3.93
C SER A 133 -4.81 -8.02 2.46
N THR A 134 -4.80 -6.77 2.00
CA THR A 134 -4.45 -6.40 0.62
C THR A 134 -2.99 -6.68 0.36
N GLN A 135 -2.13 -6.33 1.31
CA GLN A 135 -0.69 -6.57 1.21
C GLN A 135 -0.37 -8.06 1.17
N ARG A 136 -1.04 -8.88 2.00
CA ARG A 136 -0.89 -10.34 1.96
C ARG A 136 -1.31 -10.92 0.61
N ALA A 137 -2.44 -10.47 0.05
CA ALA A 137 -2.88 -10.90 -1.27
C ALA A 137 -1.87 -10.51 -2.36
N PHE A 138 -1.34 -9.28 -2.31
CA PHE A 138 -0.30 -8.82 -3.21
C PHE A 138 0.98 -9.67 -3.14
N ILE A 139 1.48 -9.95 -1.93
CA ILE A 139 2.66 -10.80 -1.72
C ILE A 139 2.45 -12.20 -2.31
N THR A 140 1.26 -12.76 -2.11
CA THR A 140 0.89 -14.08 -2.64
C THR A 140 1.00 -14.12 -4.16
N GLU A 141 0.33 -13.19 -4.85
CA GLU A 141 0.37 -13.08 -6.31
C GLU A 141 1.78 -12.83 -6.83
N LEU A 142 2.56 -11.97 -6.17
CA LEU A 142 3.91 -11.66 -6.61
C LEU A 142 4.87 -12.86 -6.48
N ILE A 143 4.74 -13.66 -5.42
CA ILE A 143 5.51 -14.90 -5.28
C ILE A 143 5.11 -15.91 -6.35
N VAL A 144 3.81 -16.04 -6.64
CA VAL A 144 3.33 -16.92 -7.72
C VAL A 144 3.94 -16.51 -9.06
N VAL A 145 3.98 -15.21 -9.38
CA VAL A 145 4.65 -14.70 -10.58
C VAL A 145 6.15 -15.05 -10.59
N LEU A 146 6.84 -14.84 -9.47
CA LEU A 146 8.29 -15.08 -9.35
C LEU A 146 8.69 -16.55 -9.52
N LEU A 147 7.82 -17.48 -9.17
CA LEU A 147 8.09 -18.92 -9.22
C LEU A 147 7.49 -19.61 -10.45
N ASN A 148 6.73 -18.90 -11.28
CA ASN A 148 6.11 -19.47 -12.47
C ASN A 148 7.09 -19.44 -13.66
N GLU A 149 7.67 -20.60 -13.99
CA GLU A 149 8.60 -20.77 -15.11
C GLU A 149 7.96 -20.39 -16.46
N GLY A 150 6.64 -20.44 -16.59
CA GLY A 150 5.92 -19.98 -17.78
C GLY A 150 6.18 -18.50 -18.11
N VAL A 151 6.49 -17.66 -17.11
CA VAL A 151 6.83 -16.25 -17.33
C VAL A 151 8.10 -16.11 -18.17
N LEU A 152 9.05 -17.04 -18.06
CA LEU A 152 10.29 -17.04 -18.84
C LEU A 152 10.06 -17.36 -20.33
N THR A 153 8.89 -17.90 -20.68
CA THR A 153 8.51 -18.17 -22.08
C THR A 153 7.97 -16.94 -22.81
N LEU A 154 7.67 -15.86 -22.08
CA LEU A 154 7.15 -14.61 -22.64
C LEU A 154 8.25 -13.79 -23.31
N ASP A 155 7.85 -12.95 -24.28
CA ASP A 155 8.72 -11.88 -24.77
C ASP A 155 9.14 -10.97 -23.61
N GLU A 156 10.45 -10.83 -23.41
CA GLU A 156 11.06 -10.14 -22.27
C GLU A 156 10.78 -10.79 -20.90
N GLY A 157 10.53 -12.11 -20.85
CA GLY A 157 10.27 -12.86 -19.62
C GLY A 157 11.32 -12.63 -18.50
N ASP A 158 12.61 -12.64 -18.84
CA ASP A 158 13.69 -12.32 -17.89
C ASP A 158 13.56 -10.91 -17.30
N ALA A 159 13.15 -9.93 -18.11
CA ALA A 159 12.96 -8.56 -17.64
C ALA A 159 11.73 -8.46 -16.73
N LEU A 160 10.67 -9.20 -17.01
CA LEU A 160 9.48 -9.31 -16.15
C LEU A 160 9.82 -9.92 -14.79
N ILE A 161 10.58 -11.02 -14.75
CA ILE A 161 11.04 -11.63 -13.49
C ILE A 161 11.94 -10.68 -12.70
N LYS A 162 12.84 -9.95 -13.38
CA LYS A 162 13.66 -8.91 -12.72
C LYS A 162 12.79 -7.79 -12.14
N ALA A 163 11.79 -7.32 -12.88
CA ALA A 163 10.87 -6.27 -12.42
C ALA A 163 10.03 -6.75 -11.22
N ALA A 164 9.51 -7.97 -11.26
CA ALA A 164 8.79 -8.58 -10.15
C ALA A 164 9.67 -8.74 -8.89
N ASN A 165 10.94 -9.13 -9.07
CA ASN A 165 11.90 -9.22 -7.97
C ASN A 165 12.19 -7.85 -7.38
N LEU A 166 12.42 -6.82 -8.22
CA LEU A 166 12.61 -5.46 -7.74
C LEU A 166 11.38 -4.96 -6.98
N LEU A 167 10.18 -5.28 -7.47
CA LEU A 167 8.93 -4.92 -6.81
C LEU A 167 8.80 -5.57 -5.42
N MET A 168 9.20 -6.84 -5.29
CA MET A 168 9.29 -7.53 -3.99
C MET A 168 10.29 -6.84 -3.06
N ILE A 169 11.41 -6.33 -3.57
CA ILE A 169 12.37 -5.60 -2.74
C ILE A 169 11.79 -4.25 -2.31
N THR A 170 11.23 -3.48 -3.25
CA THR A 170 10.62 -2.17 -2.99
C THR A 170 9.51 -2.26 -1.94
N MET A 171 8.66 -3.30 -1.99
CA MET A 171 7.60 -3.45 -1.00
C MET A 171 8.17 -3.76 0.40
N LEU A 172 9.23 -4.59 0.50
CA LEU A 172 9.87 -4.94 1.78
C LEU A 172 10.46 -3.70 2.48
N GLU A 173 10.83 -2.68 1.72
CA GLU A 173 11.42 -1.43 2.20
C GLU A 173 10.36 -0.39 2.61
N ASN A 174 9.24 -0.33 1.87
CA ASN A 174 8.28 0.78 1.98
C ASN A 174 6.96 0.44 2.67
N CYS A 175 6.50 -0.81 2.60
CA CYS A 175 5.25 -1.20 3.24
C CYS A 175 5.33 -1.23 4.76
N THR A 176 4.16 -1.25 5.40
CA THR A 176 4.05 -1.47 6.84
C THR A 176 4.69 -2.80 7.23
N ARG A 177 5.76 -2.71 8.01
CA ARG A 177 6.65 -3.83 8.28
C ARG A 177 5.98 -4.94 9.08
N SER A 178 5.17 -4.61 10.08
CA SER A 178 4.39 -5.59 10.84
C SER A 178 3.40 -6.34 9.95
N TYR A 179 2.71 -5.65 9.04
CA TYR A 179 1.81 -6.30 8.07
C TYR A 179 2.57 -7.24 7.15
N THR A 180 3.73 -6.80 6.66
CA THR A 180 4.62 -7.62 5.84
C THR A 180 5.06 -8.89 6.56
N PHE A 181 5.47 -8.76 7.83
CA PHE A 181 5.94 -9.87 8.64
C PHE A 181 4.82 -10.88 8.90
N VAL A 182 3.65 -10.40 9.34
CA VAL A 182 2.46 -11.22 9.57
C VAL A 182 2.00 -11.90 8.28
N ALA A 183 2.03 -11.21 7.14
CA ALA A 183 1.67 -11.78 5.85
C ALA A 183 2.56 -12.98 5.49
N PHE A 184 3.89 -12.86 5.62
CA PHE A 184 4.79 -13.98 5.35
C PHE A 184 4.61 -15.14 6.32
N LEU A 185 4.46 -14.88 7.63
CA LEU A 185 4.18 -15.93 8.60
C LEU A 185 2.85 -16.65 8.31
N THR A 186 1.82 -15.88 7.94
CA THR A 186 0.52 -16.41 7.53
C THR A 186 0.68 -17.29 6.29
N LEU A 187 1.49 -16.90 5.31
CA LEU A 187 1.73 -17.70 4.10
C LEU A 187 2.50 -19.00 4.38
N LEU A 188 3.41 -19.01 5.35
CA LEU A 188 4.06 -20.25 5.79
C LEU A 188 3.09 -21.17 6.55
N HIS A 189 2.23 -20.59 7.39
CA HIS A 189 1.25 -21.36 8.15
C HIS A 189 0.11 -21.89 7.27
N GLN A 190 -0.36 -21.06 6.33
CA GLN A 190 -1.45 -21.32 5.41
C GLN A 190 -0.92 -21.35 3.97
N ARG A 191 -0.02 -22.30 3.72
CA ARG A 191 0.57 -22.49 2.40
C ARG A 191 -0.53 -22.72 1.35
N PRO A 192 -0.58 -21.95 0.26
CA PRO A 192 -1.56 -22.20 -0.80
C PRO A 192 -1.29 -23.56 -1.48
N TYR A 193 -2.34 -24.32 -1.79
CA TYR A 193 -2.19 -25.70 -2.30
C TYR A 193 -1.51 -25.81 -3.67
N THR A 194 -1.57 -24.76 -4.49
CA THR A 194 -1.16 -24.78 -5.90
C THR A 194 0.19 -24.12 -6.16
N VAL A 195 1.00 -23.87 -5.12
CA VAL A 195 2.29 -23.19 -5.27
C VAL A 195 3.46 -24.18 -5.42
N PRO A 196 4.52 -23.82 -6.16
CA PRO A 196 5.70 -24.67 -6.33
C PRO A 196 6.39 -25.05 -5.01
N ALA A 197 7.21 -26.10 -5.04
CA ALA A 197 7.97 -26.57 -3.87
C ALA A 197 8.83 -25.46 -3.24
N GLN A 198 9.38 -24.57 -4.07
CA GLN A 198 10.27 -23.46 -3.72
C GLN A 198 9.57 -22.27 -3.04
N PHE A 199 8.24 -22.33 -2.87
CA PHE A 199 7.46 -21.27 -2.25
C PHE A 199 7.97 -20.92 -0.85
N ASP A 200 8.10 -21.93 0.02
CA ASP A 200 8.52 -21.74 1.41
C ASP A 200 9.95 -21.17 1.46
N ASP A 201 10.85 -21.65 0.60
CA ASP A 201 12.23 -21.15 0.51
C ASP A 201 12.27 -19.66 0.15
N LEU A 202 11.44 -19.21 -0.79
CA LEU A 202 11.36 -17.80 -1.17
C LEU A 202 10.74 -16.95 -0.05
N VAL A 203 9.68 -17.43 0.59
CA VAL A 203 9.06 -16.74 1.73
C VAL A 203 10.07 -16.60 2.89
N VAL A 204 10.82 -17.65 3.21
CA VAL A 204 11.86 -17.62 4.24
C VAL A 204 12.98 -16.65 3.86
N LYS A 205 13.42 -16.62 2.59
CA LYS A 205 14.40 -15.62 2.11
C LYS A 205 13.89 -14.19 2.27
N CYS A 206 12.62 -13.94 1.97
CA CYS A 206 11.99 -12.63 2.17
C CYS A 206 11.90 -12.26 3.66
N LEU A 207 11.55 -13.20 4.55
CA LEU A 207 11.56 -13.00 6.00
C LEU A 207 12.96 -12.70 6.55
N ILE A 208 13.98 -13.42 6.09
CA ILE A 208 15.38 -13.15 6.44
C ILE A 208 15.76 -11.75 5.96
N LYS A 209 15.42 -11.38 4.72
CA LYS A 209 15.72 -10.05 4.19
C LYS A 209 15.00 -8.95 4.97
N LEU A 210 13.73 -9.17 5.32
CA LEU A 210 12.95 -8.26 6.14
C LEU A 210 13.68 -8.09 7.48
N THR A 211 13.92 -9.16 8.23
CA THR A 211 14.47 -9.12 9.61
C THR A 211 15.92 -8.63 9.72
N ARG A 212 16.75 -8.79 8.69
CA ARG A 212 18.16 -8.32 8.71
C ARG A 212 18.31 -6.83 9.04
N ASN A 213 17.36 -5.99 8.66
CA ASN A 213 17.40 -4.54 8.94
C ASN A 213 16.57 -4.13 10.15
N LEU A 214 16.07 -5.09 10.96
CA LEU A 214 15.13 -4.79 12.04
C LEU A 214 15.72 -3.88 13.12
N GLN A 215 16.99 -4.07 13.47
CA GLN A 215 17.67 -3.28 14.51
C GLN A 215 17.71 -1.78 14.19
N ILE A 216 17.73 -1.42 12.90
CA ILE A 216 17.82 -0.03 12.43
C ILE A 216 16.42 0.57 12.19
N THR A 217 15.39 -0.27 12.06
CA THR A 217 14.03 0.12 11.65
C THR A 217 12.96 -0.30 12.68
N LEU A 218 13.36 -0.43 13.95
CA LEU A 218 12.48 -0.87 15.05
C LEU A 218 11.28 0.05 15.26
N ASP A 219 11.44 1.34 14.98
CA ASP A 219 10.40 2.38 14.97
C ASP A 219 9.24 2.06 14.02
N ASN A 220 9.50 1.28 12.97
CA ASN A 220 8.51 0.88 11.98
C ASN A 220 7.84 -0.47 12.31
N VAL A 221 8.06 -1.03 13.51
CA VAL A 221 7.45 -2.29 13.97
C VAL A 221 6.36 -2.01 15.00
N HIS A 222 5.12 -2.33 14.64
CA HIS A 222 3.97 -2.33 15.53
C HIS A 222 3.81 -3.70 16.20
N LEU A 223 4.20 -3.82 17.47
CA LEU A 223 4.18 -5.09 18.22
C LEU A 223 2.78 -5.72 18.39
N PRO A 224 1.70 -4.98 18.68
CA PRO A 224 0.36 -5.57 18.82
C PRO A 224 -0.19 -6.22 17.55
N THR A 225 0.42 -5.93 16.39
CA THR A 225 0.06 -6.60 15.15
C THR A 225 0.78 -7.94 14.99
N VAL A 226 1.96 -8.10 15.60
CA VAL A 226 2.81 -9.29 15.47
C VAL A 226 2.50 -10.34 16.54
N LEU A 227 2.09 -9.89 17.74
CA LEU A 227 1.75 -10.70 18.89
C LEU A 227 0.25 -11.04 18.90
#